data_AF-A0A8I1UVH3-F1
#
_entry.id   AF-A0A8I1UVH3-F1
#
_cell.length_a   1.000
_cell.length_b   1.000
_cell.length_c   1.000
_cell.angle_alpha   90.00
_cell.angle_beta   90.00
_cell.angle_gamma   90.00
#
_symmetry.space_group_name_H-M   'P 1'
#
loop_
_entity.id
_entity.type
_entity.pdbx_description
1 polymer ?
#
loop_
_entity_poly.entity_id
_entity_poly.type
_entity_poly.pdbx_seq_one_letter_code
_entity_poly.pdbx_strand_id
1 'polypeptide(L)'
;MKTLFAAAFLAVSAVGLSAASAMPVAPSSAGSDIIHVAQGCGPGFARGPHGACRRIAGWRAPHVRKCRYWGPGRRVCRTWW
;
A
#
# COMPACT_ATOMS: atom_id res chain seq x y z
N MET A 1 15.34 -57.46 3.41
CA MET A 1 14.04 -56.86 3.03
C MET A 1 13.57 -55.79 4.02
N LYS A 2 13.68 -55.99 5.34
CA LYS A 2 13.23 -55.01 6.37
C LYS A 2 14.03 -53.70 6.44
N THR A 3 15.30 -53.71 6.01
CA THR A 3 16.20 -52.54 6.03
C THR A 3 15.91 -51.52 4.93
N LEU A 4 15.31 -51.95 3.82
CA LEU A 4 14.94 -51.07 2.71
C LEU A 4 13.72 -50.20 3.05
N PHE A 5 12.77 -50.75 3.81
CA PHE A 5 11.60 -50.01 4.29
C PHE A 5 11.97 -48.92 5.30
N ALA A 6 12.95 -49.18 6.17
CA ALA A 6 13.42 -48.18 7.14
C ALA A 6 14.10 -46.98 6.46
N ALA A 7 14.91 -47.24 5.42
CA ALA A 7 15.56 -46.19 4.64
C ALA A 7 14.55 -45.33 3.86
N ALA A 8 13.52 -45.95 3.29
CA ALA A 8 12.45 -45.26 2.58
C ALA A 8 11.62 -44.35 3.52
N PHE A 9 11.31 -44.82 4.73
CA PHE A 9 10.58 -44.02 5.72
C PHE A 9 11.40 -42.80 6.19
N LEU A 10 12.71 -42.98 6.43
CA LEU A 10 13.58 -41.87 6.81
C LEU A 10 13.72 -40.84 5.69
N ALA A 11 13.88 -41.28 4.44
CA ALA A 11 13.95 -40.39 3.28
C ALA A 11 12.66 -39.57 3.09
N VAL A 12 11.49 -40.17 3.28
CA VAL A 12 10.19 -39.47 3.20
C VAL A 12 9.99 -38.49 4.36
N SER A 13 10.41 -38.86 5.57
CA SER A 13 10.32 -37.96 6.74
C SER A 13 11.20 -36.72 6.61
N ALA A 14 12.38 -36.83 5.96
CA ALA A 14 13.29 -35.70 5.76
C ALA A 14 12.75 -34.65 4.77
N VAL A 15 11.92 -35.06 3.80
CA VAL A 15 11.32 -34.17 2.79
C VAL A 15 10.02 -33.52 3.31
N GLY A 16 9.35 -34.14 4.29
CA GLY A 16 8.07 -33.68 4.83
C GLY A 16 8.13 -32.44 5.74
N LEU A 17 9.30 -32.05 6.25
CA LEU A 17 9.43 -30.86 7.12
C LEU A 17 9.60 -29.54 6.36
N SER A 18 9.62 -29.54 5.01
CA SER A 18 9.91 -28.35 4.21
C SER A 18 8.65 -27.54 3.80
N ALA A 19 7.46 -27.89 4.28
CA ALA A 19 6.20 -27.22 3.90
C ALA A 19 5.62 -26.27 4.96
N ALA A 20 6.38 -25.87 5.98
CA ALA A 20 6.00 -24.73 6.82
C ALA A 20 6.46 -23.44 6.14
N SER A 21 5.74 -23.02 5.08
CA SER A 21 5.87 -21.65 4.58
C SER A 21 5.50 -20.71 5.70
N ALA A 22 6.55 -20.12 6.28
CA ALA A 22 6.56 -18.96 7.13
C ALA A 22 5.33 -18.07 6.86
N MET A 23 4.37 -18.09 7.76
CA MET A 23 3.55 -16.89 7.94
C MET A 23 4.52 -15.85 8.52
N PRO A 24 4.92 -14.82 7.76
CA PRO A 24 5.71 -13.75 8.35
C PRO A 24 4.80 -13.16 9.41
N VAL A 25 5.24 -13.20 10.67
CA VAL A 25 4.57 -12.45 11.74
C VAL A 25 4.58 -11.01 11.26
N ALA A 26 3.41 -10.50 10.83
CA ALA A 26 3.29 -9.13 10.40
C ALA A 26 3.74 -8.27 11.59
N PRO A 27 4.68 -7.32 11.39
CA PRO A 27 5.06 -6.42 12.46
C PRO A 27 3.79 -5.76 12.97
N SER A 28 3.53 -5.87 14.28
CA SER A 28 2.47 -5.09 14.91
C SER A 28 2.83 -3.64 14.68
N SER A 29 2.14 -3.00 13.74
CA SER A 29 2.25 -1.56 13.62
C SER A 29 1.74 -1.03 14.96
N ALA A 30 2.63 -0.47 15.78
CA ALA A 30 2.26 0.61 16.69
C ALA A 30 1.85 1.81 15.82
N GLY A 31 0.83 1.61 14.99
CA GLY A 31 0.30 2.58 14.08
C GLY A 31 -0.58 3.44 14.94
N SER A 32 -0.20 4.71 15.07
CA SER A 32 -1.22 5.74 15.30
C SER A 32 -2.40 5.46 14.35
N ASP A 33 -3.64 5.67 14.79
CA ASP A 33 -4.86 5.56 13.97
C ASP A 33 -4.93 6.58 12.79
N ILE A 34 -3.77 7.06 12.34
CA ILE A 34 -3.58 7.91 11.18
C ILE A 34 -3.51 7.01 9.94
N ILE A 35 -4.62 6.93 9.23
CA ILE A 35 -4.67 6.34 7.90
C ILE A 35 -3.96 7.30 6.94
N HIS A 36 -2.77 6.93 6.47
CA HIS A 36 -2.06 7.73 5.48
C HIS A 36 -2.78 7.68 4.13
N VAL A 37 -3.24 8.85 3.67
CA VAL A 37 -3.79 9.03 2.32
C VAL A 37 -2.77 8.48 1.31
N ALA A 38 -3.23 7.55 0.46
CA ALA A 38 -2.42 6.86 -0.53
C ALA A 38 -1.14 6.19 0.02
N GLN A 39 -1.17 5.69 1.26
CA GLN A 39 -0.04 4.98 1.89
C GLN A 39 1.25 5.84 1.96
N GLY A 40 1.09 7.16 2.05
CA GLY A 40 2.20 8.12 2.15
C GLY A 40 2.69 8.69 0.81
N CYS A 41 2.11 8.30 -0.34
CA CYS A 41 2.53 8.83 -1.65
C CYS A 41 2.07 10.26 -1.95
N GLY A 42 1.17 10.83 -1.13
CA GLY A 42 0.68 12.19 -1.29
C GLY A 42 -0.41 12.35 -2.37
N PRO A 43 -0.96 13.58 -2.54
CA PRO A 43 -2.06 13.84 -3.45
C PRO A 43 -1.70 13.52 -4.91
N GLY A 44 -2.55 12.75 -5.59
CA GLY A 44 -2.37 12.40 -7.00
C GLY A 44 -1.45 11.23 -7.28
N PHE A 45 -0.94 10.58 -6.24
CA PHE A 45 -0.12 9.38 -6.34
C PHE A 45 -0.73 8.24 -5.54
N ALA A 46 -0.49 7.01 -5.97
CA ALA A 46 -0.86 5.79 -5.27
C ALA A 46 0.36 4.87 -5.17
N ARG A 47 0.43 4.07 -4.12
CA ARG A 47 1.49 3.07 -3.94
C ARG A 47 1.29 1.93 -4.93
N GLY A 48 2.27 1.69 -5.78
CA GLY A 48 2.26 0.59 -6.74
C GLY A 48 2.67 -0.75 -6.11
N PRO A 49 2.53 -1.86 -6.86
CA PRO A 49 2.85 -3.20 -6.36
C PRO A 49 4.32 -3.41 -6.00
N HIS A 50 5.25 -2.64 -6.58
CA HIS A 50 6.67 -2.65 -6.21
C HIS A 50 7.03 -1.63 -5.12
N GLY A 51 6.05 -1.11 -4.38
CA GLY A 51 6.26 -0.11 -3.31
C GLY A 51 6.53 1.32 -3.79
N ALA A 52 6.83 1.53 -5.06
CA ALA A 52 7.03 2.86 -5.66
C ALA A 52 5.73 3.65 -5.78
N CYS A 53 5.80 4.97 -5.60
CA CYS A 53 4.68 5.87 -5.84
C CYS A 53 4.45 6.07 -7.35
N ARG A 54 3.21 5.89 -7.79
CA ARG A 54 2.79 6.04 -9.19
C ARG A 54 1.71 7.10 -9.29
N ARG A 55 1.76 7.92 -10.34
CA ARG A 55 0.71 8.92 -10.60
C ARG A 55 -0.61 8.20 -10.88
N ILE A 56 -1.69 8.69 -10.28
CA ILE A 56 -3.05 8.22 -10.55
C ILE A 56 -3.48 8.76 -11.91
N ALA A 57 -3.88 7.87 -12.82
CA ALA A 57 -4.37 8.27 -14.14
C ALA A 57 -5.63 9.14 -14.01
N GLY A 58 -5.65 10.29 -14.70
CA GLY A 58 -6.77 11.22 -14.66
C GLY A 58 -6.87 12.07 -13.41
N TRP A 59 -5.94 11.96 -12.46
CA TRP A 59 -5.95 12.85 -11.30
C TRP A 59 -5.67 14.29 -11.70
N ARG A 60 -6.51 15.20 -11.21
CA ARG A 60 -6.36 16.65 -11.33
C ARG A 60 -6.43 17.23 -9.93
N ALA A 61 -5.56 18.20 -9.66
CA ALA A 61 -5.64 18.95 -8.41
C ALA A 61 -7.03 19.60 -8.33
N PRO A 62 -7.70 19.52 -7.16
CA PRO A 62 -8.98 20.19 -6.97
C PRO A 62 -8.77 21.70 -7.07
N HIS A 63 -9.27 22.31 -8.14
CA HIS A 63 -9.23 23.76 -8.28
C HIS A 63 -10.42 24.34 -7.50
N VAL A 64 -10.14 25.14 -6.47
CA VAL A 64 -11.19 25.91 -5.80
C VAL A 64 -11.11 27.36 -6.28
N ARG A 65 -12.19 27.82 -6.91
CA ARG A 65 -12.34 29.24 -7.29
C ARG A 65 -12.97 29.97 -6.12
N LYS A 66 -12.18 30.75 -5.38
CA LYS A 66 -12.69 31.64 -4.33
C LYS A 66 -12.86 33.04 -4.89
N CYS A 67 -14.07 33.56 -4.79
CA CYS A 67 -14.39 34.93 -5.17
C CYS A 67 -14.62 35.78 -3.91
N ARG A 68 -13.94 36.92 -3.82
CA ARG A 68 -14.18 37.91 -2.77
C ARG A 68 -14.89 39.13 -3.37
N TYR A 69 -15.96 39.56 -2.73
CA TYR A 69 -16.69 40.78 -3.08
C TYR A 69 -16.02 42.00 -2.46
N TRP A 70 -15.82 43.05 -3.26
CA TRP A 70 -15.15 44.30 -2.85
C TRP A 70 -16.02 45.54 -3.12
N GLY A 71 -17.33 45.35 -3.32
CA GLY A 71 -18.28 46.41 -3.65
C GLY A 71 -18.98 46.22 -4.99
N PRO A 72 -19.90 47.13 -5.36
CA PRO A 72 -20.76 46.98 -6.52
C PRO A 72 -19.95 46.78 -7.81
N GLY A 73 -20.22 45.69 -8.53
CA GLY A 73 -19.52 45.34 -9.77
C GLY A 73 -18.06 44.87 -9.61
N ARG A 74 -17.49 44.87 -8.40
CA ARG A 74 -16.10 44.46 -8.15
C ARG A 74 -16.03 43.13 -7.41
N ARG A 75 -15.87 42.06 -8.19
CA ARG A 75 -15.57 40.71 -7.69
C ARG A 75 -14.18 40.30 -8.16
N VAL A 76 -13.32 39.91 -7.23
CA VAL A 76 -12.02 39.30 -7.57
C VAL A 76 -12.13 37.81 -7.30
N CYS A 77 -12.07 37.00 -8.36
CA CYS A 77 -11.99 35.54 -8.26
C CYS A 77 -10.54 35.10 -8.41
N ARG A 78 -10.05 34.27 -7.47
CA ARG A 78 -8.74 33.62 -7.55
C ARG A 78 -8.94 32.11 -7.57
N THR A 79 -8.27 31.44 -8.49
CA THR A 79 -8.08 29.99 -8.50
C THR A 79 -6.90 29.64 -7.61
N TRP A 80 -7.13 28.72 -6.68
CA TRP A 80 -6.09 28.16 -5.82
C TRP A 80 -5.86 26.70 -6.18
N TRP A 81 -4.62 26.24 -5.99
CA TRP A 81 -4.14 24.88 -6.25
C TRP A 81 -3.51 24.28 -4.99
#